data_AF-W7KYI1-F1
#
_entry.id   AF-W7KYI1-F1
#
_cell.length_a   1.000
_cell.length_b   1.000
_cell.length_c   1.000
_cell.angle_alpha   90.00
_cell.angle_beta   90.00
_cell.angle_gamma   90.00
#
_symmetry.space_group_name_H-M   'P 1'
#
loop_
_entity.id
_entity.type
_entity.pdbx_description
1 polymer ?
#
loop_
_entity_poly.entity_id
_entity_poly.type
_entity_poly.pdbx_seq_one_letter_code
_entity_poly.pdbx_strand_id
1 'polypeptide(L)'
;MKFFSEELNKKNKIFGEQREEYAAWRKELQEINKPFFMIPSDFKHIFLKDISGGALKLFLFLGFHSKYHTGESWYTIEQVGAFFKKDPRTVANWFKELEDKGLIFRGQKGIMMKANTFLKPYGFRFDEIETGVHSDYKHVLLDLEESLELDYKPVLGLFLNYSLKEYTFILVYQDGTEYPCSCFYNFDAETIRVLRVKLKKYNIPIDNYDIDSPIESSTNKQQALYNWLIKYLDEQSM
;
A
#
# COMPACT_ATOMS: atom_id res chain seq x y z
N MET A 1 -20.31 -24.08 18.19
CA MET A 1 -18.99 -24.65 17.82
C MET A 1 -19.14 -26.08 17.28
N LYS A 2 -20.01 -26.33 16.28
CA LYS A 2 -20.28 -27.66 15.68
C LYS A 2 -19.74 -27.84 14.25
N PHE A 3 -19.35 -26.76 13.58
CA PHE A 3 -18.90 -26.76 12.18
C PHE A 3 -17.66 -27.64 11.94
N PHE A 4 -16.66 -27.54 12.83
CA PHE A 4 -15.39 -28.25 12.65
C PHE A 4 -15.54 -29.78 12.70
N SER A 5 -16.59 -30.29 13.35
CA SER A 5 -16.92 -31.72 13.41
C SER A 5 -17.86 -32.22 12.31
N GLU A 6 -18.32 -31.36 11.39
CA GLU A 6 -19.22 -31.76 10.31
C GLU A 6 -18.49 -32.55 9.21
N GLU A 7 -19.25 -33.36 8.47
CA GLU A 7 -18.76 -34.08 7.29
C GLU A 7 -18.35 -33.12 6.15
N LEU A 8 -17.41 -33.56 5.31
CA LEU A 8 -16.83 -32.76 4.23
C LEU A 8 -17.90 -32.20 3.28
N ASN A 9 -18.91 -32.99 2.91
CA ASN A 9 -19.99 -32.55 2.02
C ASN A 9 -20.79 -31.41 2.64
N LYS A 10 -21.07 -31.49 3.93
CA LYS A 10 -21.80 -30.44 4.66
C LYS A 10 -20.94 -29.19 4.82
N LYS A 11 -19.63 -29.34 5.08
CA LYS A 11 -18.67 -28.21 5.08
C LYS A 11 -18.60 -27.52 3.73
N ASN A 12 -18.48 -28.28 2.63
CA ASN A 12 -18.42 -27.74 1.28
C ASN A 12 -19.70 -27.00 0.90
N LYS A 13 -20.86 -27.53 1.28
CA LYS A 13 -22.14 -26.85 1.12
C LYS A 13 -22.16 -25.51 1.85
N ILE A 14 -21.79 -25.49 3.14
CA ILE A 14 -21.71 -24.27 3.94
C ILE A 14 -20.73 -23.26 3.31
N PHE A 15 -19.54 -23.70 2.88
CA PHE A 15 -18.59 -22.82 2.20
C PHE A 15 -19.12 -22.27 0.87
N GLY A 16 -19.89 -23.06 0.12
CA GLY A 16 -20.56 -22.61 -1.10
C GLY A 16 -21.57 -21.50 -0.79
N GLU A 17 -22.48 -21.76 0.16
CA GLU A 17 -23.50 -20.79 0.61
C GLU A 17 -22.87 -19.48 1.09
N GLN A 18 -21.78 -19.53 1.87
CA GLN A 18 -21.09 -18.32 2.34
C GLN A 18 -20.43 -17.52 1.20
N ARG A 19 -19.90 -18.18 0.17
CA ARG A 19 -19.35 -17.49 -1.02
C ARG A 19 -20.45 -16.83 -1.84
N GLU A 20 -21.57 -17.53 -2.04
CA GLU A 20 -22.73 -17.02 -2.77
C GLU A 20 -23.37 -15.83 -2.05
N GLU A 21 -23.52 -15.92 -0.72
CA GLU A 21 -24.05 -14.84 0.12
C GLU A 21 -23.19 -13.57 0.01
N TYR A 22 -21.86 -13.70 0.14
CA TYR A 22 -20.95 -12.57 -0.01
C TYR A 22 -20.96 -11.98 -1.42
N ALA A 23 -21.00 -12.83 -2.46
CA ALA A 23 -21.05 -12.38 -3.85
C ALA A 23 -22.36 -11.62 -4.15
N ALA A 24 -23.50 -12.12 -3.67
CA ALA A 24 -24.80 -11.46 -3.79
C ALA A 24 -24.80 -10.11 -3.08
N TRP A 25 -24.30 -10.05 -1.84
CA TRP A 25 -24.14 -8.80 -1.10
C TRP A 25 -23.26 -7.79 -1.86
N ARG A 26 -22.12 -8.23 -2.41
CA ARG A 26 -21.23 -7.34 -3.15
C ARG A 26 -21.89 -6.77 -4.41
N LYS A 27 -22.66 -7.59 -5.13
CA LYS A 27 -23.44 -7.16 -6.29
C LYS A 27 -24.48 -6.12 -5.92
N GLU A 28 -25.24 -6.35 -4.84
CA GLU A 28 -26.22 -5.38 -4.33
C GLU A 28 -25.56 -4.03 -4.02
N LEU A 29 -24.40 -4.03 -3.34
CA LEU A 29 -23.66 -2.80 -3.03
C LEU A 29 -23.29 -1.99 -4.28
N GLN A 30 -22.89 -2.69 -5.35
CA GLN A 30 -22.56 -2.07 -6.63
C GLN A 30 -23.80 -1.52 -7.32
N GLU A 31 -24.91 -2.27 -7.34
CA GLU A 31 -26.18 -1.86 -7.96
C GLU A 31 -26.75 -0.59 -7.34
N ILE A 32 -26.64 -0.43 -6.02
CA ILE A 32 -27.14 0.77 -5.32
C ILE A 32 -26.09 1.90 -5.21
N ASN A 33 -24.90 1.73 -5.79
CA ASN A 33 -23.76 2.65 -5.65
C ASN A 33 -23.50 3.05 -4.19
N LYS A 34 -23.52 2.06 -3.27
CA LYS A 34 -23.37 2.35 -1.83
C LYS A 34 -22.02 3.02 -1.58
N PRO A 35 -21.98 4.19 -0.90
CA PRO A 35 -20.71 4.83 -0.61
C PRO A 35 -19.87 3.95 0.32
N PHE A 36 -18.56 3.95 0.09
CA PHE A 36 -17.59 3.21 0.89
C PHE A 36 -16.31 4.02 1.07
N PHE A 37 -15.56 3.69 2.11
CA PHE A 37 -14.20 4.19 2.30
C PHE A 37 -13.22 3.13 1.78
N MET A 38 -12.41 3.50 0.79
CA MET A 38 -11.45 2.59 0.16
C MET A 38 -10.15 2.57 0.95
N ILE A 39 -9.65 1.38 1.25
CA ILE A 39 -8.35 1.15 1.89
C ILE A 39 -7.58 0.20 0.98
N PRO A 40 -6.54 0.68 0.26
CA PRO A 40 -5.67 -0.17 -0.55
C PRO A 40 -4.98 -1.24 0.31
N SER A 41 -4.64 -2.39 -0.29
CA SER A 41 -4.05 -3.52 0.43
C SER A 41 -2.71 -3.18 1.06
N ASP A 42 -1.99 -2.19 0.52
CA ASP A 42 -0.74 -1.64 1.06
C ASP A 42 -0.84 -1.27 2.54
N PHE A 43 -2.03 -0.85 2.99
CA PHE A 43 -2.28 -0.52 4.39
C PHE A 43 -1.90 -1.68 5.33
N LYS A 44 -2.09 -2.93 4.88
CA LYS A 44 -1.68 -4.14 5.60
C LYS A 44 -0.18 -4.13 5.92
N HIS A 45 0.64 -3.81 4.94
CA HIS A 45 2.10 -3.89 5.02
C HIS A 45 2.71 -2.64 5.64
N ILE A 46 2.10 -1.47 5.42
CA ILE A 46 2.66 -0.19 5.87
C ILE A 46 2.21 0.17 7.28
N PHE A 47 0.95 -0.13 7.66
CA PHE A 47 0.36 0.42 8.89
C PHE A 47 -0.32 -0.60 9.80
N LEU A 48 -0.98 -1.62 9.25
CA LEU A 48 -1.94 -2.44 10.00
C LEU A 48 -1.34 -3.13 11.23
N LYS A 49 -0.08 -3.57 11.15
CA LYS A 49 0.63 -4.23 12.25
C LYS A 49 0.92 -3.28 13.41
N ASP A 50 1.27 -2.03 13.10
CA ASP A 50 1.86 -1.09 14.06
C ASP A 50 0.92 0.04 14.47
N ILE A 51 -0.29 0.11 13.90
CA ILE A 51 -1.32 1.06 14.29
C ILE A 51 -2.12 0.54 15.48
N SER A 52 -2.35 1.40 16.47
CA SER A 52 -3.20 1.06 17.60
C SER A 52 -4.63 0.83 17.14
N GLY A 53 -5.33 -0.10 17.79
CA GLY A 53 -6.74 -0.36 17.49
C GLY A 53 -7.65 0.86 17.69
N GLY A 54 -7.21 1.86 18.47
CA GLY A 54 -7.91 3.12 18.64
C GLY A 54 -7.72 4.06 17.45
N ALA A 55 -6.47 4.28 17.03
CA ALA A 55 -6.15 5.07 15.85
C ALA A 55 -6.75 4.47 14.58
N LEU A 56 -6.75 3.14 14.43
CA LEU A 56 -7.41 2.46 13.30
C LEU A 56 -8.92 2.75 13.26
N LYS A 57 -9.61 2.68 14.41
CA LYS A 57 -11.04 3.04 14.48
C LYS A 57 -11.28 4.49 14.08
N LEU A 58 -10.42 5.39 14.53
CA LEU A 58 -10.50 6.80 14.17
C LEU A 58 -10.25 7.00 12.66
N PHE A 59 -9.27 6.32 12.08
CA PHE A 59 -8.99 6.40 10.65
C PHE A 59 -10.20 5.96 9.80
N LEU A 60 -10.84 4.84 10.17
CA LEU A 60 -12.08 4.38 9.54
C LEU A 60 -13.22 5.40 9.70
N PHE A 61 -13.39 5.95 10.90
CA PHE A 61 -14.38 7.00 11.16
C PHE A 61 -14.15 8.22 10.26
N LEU A 62 -12.92 8.72 10.19
CA LEU A 62 -12.58 9.84 9.30
C LEU A 62 -12.84 9.46 7.84
N GLY A 63 -12.51 8.24 7.42
CA GLY A 63 -12.78 7.71 6.09
C GLY A 63 -14.26 7.77 5.69
N PHE A 64 -15.16 7.34 6.58
CA PHE A 64 -16.61 7.38 6.31
C PHE A 64 -17.22 8.78 6.35
N HIS A 65 -16.53 9.74 6.97
CA HIS A 65 -17.05 11.08 7.21
C HIS A 65 -16.33 12.19 6.43
N SER A 66 -15.29 11.84 5.67
CA SER A 66 -14.53 12.80 4.86
C SER A 66 -15.20 13.03 3.51
N LYS A 67 -15.02 14.23 2.95
CA LYS A 67 -15.43 14.54 1.58
C LYS A 67 -14.68 13.65 0.59
N TYR A 68 -15.43 13.06 -0.34
CA TYR A 68 -14.90 12.14 -1.34
C TYR A 68 -13.71 12.69 -2.15
N HIS A 69 -13.80 13.93 -2.63
CA HIS A 69 -12.77 14.51 -3.51
C HIS A 69 -11.58 15.16 -2.78
N THR A 70 -11.74 15.53 -1.51
CA THR A 70 -10.73 16.32 -0.79
C THR A 70 -10.16 15.61 0.42
N GLY A 71 -10.76 14.52 0.88
CA GLY A 71 -10.40 13.84 2.12
C GLY A 71 -10.64 14.69 3.38
N GLU A 72 -11.38 15.80 3.28
CA GLU A 72 -11.55 16.77 4.37
C GLU A 72 -12.74 16.42 5.29
N SER A 73 -12.55 16.61 6.60
CA SER A 73 -13.58 16.52 7.63
C SER A 73 -13.35 17.54 8.78
N TRP A 74 -14.39 17.85 9.55
CA TRP A 74 -14.36 18.91 10.60
C TRP A 74 -14.68 18.41 12.01
N TYR A 75 -14.49 17.11 12.27
CA TYR A 75 -14.88 16.53 13.55
C TYR A 75 -13.93 16.98 14.67
N THR A 76 -14.50 17.51 15.74
CA THR A 76 -13.75 17.90 16.94
C THR A 76 -13.43 16.67 17.80
N ILE A 77 -12.47 16.82 18.71
CA ILE A 77 -12.08 15.74 19.64
C ILE A 77 -13.29 15.33 20.49
N GLU A 78 -14.12 16.28 20.90
CA GLU A 78 -15.32 16.06 21.70
C GLU A 78 -16.38 15.27 20.93
N GLN A 79 -16.60 15.59 19.65
CA GLN A 79 -17.56 14.86 18.80
C GLN A 79 -17.14 13.41 18.60
N VAL A 80 -15.86 13.19 18.33
CA VAL A 80 -15.27 11.85 18.19
C VAL A 80 -15.32 11.10 19.53
N GLY A 81 -15.02 11.77 20.63
CA GLY A 81 -15.11 11.21 21.99
C GLY A 81 -16.53 10.78 22.34
N ALA A 82 -17.53 11.59 21.99
CA ALA A 82 -18.94 11.24 22.17
C ALA A 82 -19.33 10.00 21.35
N PHE A 83 -18.91 9.91 20.09
CA PHE A 83 -19.18 8.76 19.22
C PHE A 83 -18.57 7.46 19.77
N PHE A 84 -17.29 7.48 20.15
CA PHE A 84 -16.59 6.30 20.66
C PHE A 84 -16.79 6.04 22.16
N LYS A 85 -17.51 6.93 22.86
CA LYS A 85 -17.64 6.93 24.32
C LYS A 85 -16.27 6.88 25.01
N LYS A 86 -15.38 7.77 24.57
CA LYS A 86 -14.01 7.93 25.08
C LYS A 86 -13.78 9.35 25.56
N ASP A 87 -12.87 9.48 26.51
CA ASP A 87 -12.45 10.79 27.00
C ASP A 87 -11.65 11.55 25.91
N PRO A 88 -11.66 12.90 25.95
CA PRO A 88 -10.96 13.71 24.96
C PRO A 88 -9.47 13.43 24.85
N ARG A 89 -8.79 13.05 25.94
CA ARG A 89 -7.35 12.76 25.94
C ARG A 89 -7.03 11.49 25.15
N THR A 90 -7.84 10.44 25.32
CA THR A 90 -7.71 9.21 24.52
C THR A 90 -7.86 9.50 23.02
N VAL A 91 -8.86 10.31 22.65
CA VAL A 91 -9.09 10.67 21.24
C VAL A 91 -7.98 11.57 20.70
N ALA A 92 -7.47 12.51 21.49
CA ALA A 92 -6.34 13.35 21.11
C ALA A 92 -5.08 12.50 20.81
N ASN A 93 -4.83 11.46 21.61
CA ASN A 93 -3.74 10.53 21.35
C ASN A 93 -3.93 9.75 20.04
N TRP A 94 -5.16 9.35 19.70
CA TRP A 94 -5.45 8.69 18.42
C TRP A 94 -5.21 9.62 17.22
N PHE A 95 -5.64 10.88 17.31
CA PHE A 95 -5.33 11.88 16.29
C PHE A 95 -3.82 12.06 16.13
N LYS A 96 -3.11 12.23 17.24
CA LYS A 96 -1.66 12.37 17.24
C LYS A 96 -0.98 11.17 16.60
N GLU A 97 -1.39 9.95 16.92
CA GLU A 97 -0.82 8.75 16.31
C GLU A 97 -1.03 8.71 14.78
N LEU A 98 -2.21 9.10 14.30
CA LEU A 98 -2.49 9.18 12.86
C LEU A 98 -1.66 10.28 12.18
N GLU A 99 -1.43 11.42 12.84
CA GLU A 99 -0.56 12.49 12.36
C GLU A 99 0.92 12.06 12.35
N ASP A 100 1.39 11.43 13.42
CA ASP A 100 2.76 10.91 13.55
C ASP A 100 3.06 9.84 12.49
N LYS A 101 2.04 9.05 12.10
CA LYS A 101 2.12 8.09 10.98
C LYS A 101 1.88 8.70 9.60
N GLY A 102 1.61 10.01 9.51
CA GLY A 102 1.34 10.72 8.26
C GLY A 102 0.03 10.36 7.55
N LEU A 103 -0.86 9.58 8.18
CA LEU A 103 -2.14 9.16 7.59
C LEU A 103 -3.14 10.30 7.51
N ILE A 104 -2.97 11.33 8.35
CA ILE A 104 -3.80 12.53 8.35
C ILE A 104 -2.95 13.78 8.53
N PHE A 105 -3.53 14.92 8.14
CA PHE A 105 -3.09 16.24 8.58
C PHE A 105 -4.25 16.92 9.30
N ARG A 106 -4.03 17.44 10.52
CA ARG A 106 -5.03 18.20 11.26
C ARG A 106 -4.56 19.62 11.50
N GLY A 107 -5.36 20.60 11.08
CA GLY A 107 -5.00 22.02 11.17
C GLY A 107 -6.18 22.96 11.38
N GLN A 108 -5.94 24.07 12.06
CA GLN A 108 -6.90 25.17 12.22
C GLN A 108 -6.49 26.36 11.36
N LYS A 109 -7.45 26.97 10.65
CA LYS A 109 -7.21 28.18 9.84
C LYS A 109 -7.12 29.46 10.69
N GLY A 110 -7.48 29.41 11.97
CA GLY A 110 -7.42 30.56 12.88
C GLY A 110 -7.81 30.22 14.33
N ILE A 111 -7.61 31.17 15.24
CA ILE A 111 -7.56 30.99 16.70
C ILE A 111 -8.86 30.45 17.34
N MET A 112 -9.99 30.41 16.62
CA MET A 112 -11.27 29.89 17.12
C MET A 112 -12.02 29.02 16.09
N MET A 113 -11.34 28.59 15.03
CA MET A 113 -11.97 27.74 14.02
C MET A 113 -11.89 26.27 14.40
N LYS A 114 -12.90 25.49 13.98
CA LYS A 114 -12.83 24.04 14.08
C LYS A 114 -11.60 23.53 13.31
N ALA A 115 -10.93 22.54 13.89
CA ALA A 115 -9.84 21.87 13.21
C ALA A 115 -10.38 21.11 11.99
N ASN A 116 -9.72 21.29 10.86
CA ASN A 116 -9.93 20.53 9.64
C ASN A 116 -8.99 19.33 9.70
N THR A 117 -9.48 18.15 9.34
CA THR A 117 -8.66 16.95 9.18
C THR A 117 -8.73 16.51 7.74
N PHE A 118 -7.57 16.28 7.14
CA PHE A 118 -7.41 15.78 5.79
C PHE A 118 -6.81 14.40 5.85
N LEU A 119 -7.45 13.42 5.22
CA LEU A 119 -6.81 12.15 4.92
C LEU A 119 -5.67 12.38 3.93
N LYS A 120 -4.52 11.74 4.15
CA LYS A 120 -3.34 11.86 3.30
C LYS A 120 -3.20 10.65 2.38
N PRO A 121 -2.65 10.84 1.16
CA PRO A 121 -2.23 9.73 0.31
C PRO A 121 -1.19 8.84 1.00
N TYR A 122 -1.23 7.56 0.68
CA TYR A 122 -0.27 6.56 1.12
C TYR A 122 -0.26 5.38 0.16
N GLY A 123 0.76 4.53 0.27
CA GLY A 123 0.85 3.30 -0.51
C GLY A 123 1.91 3.36 -1.59
N PHE A 124 1.97 2.30 -2.39
CA PHE A 124 2.96 2.17 -3.46
C PHE A 124 2.51 2.93 -4.72
N ARG A 125 3.42 3.70 -5.31
CA ARG A 125 3.21 4.38 -6.59
C ARG A 125 4.23 3.88 -7.60
N PHE A 126 3.76 3.30 -8.71
CA PHE A 126 4.63 2.68 -9.70
C PHE A 126 4.89 3.64 -10.86
N ASP A 127 6.14 4.06 -10.99
CA ASP A 127 6.61 4.97 -12.03
C ASP A 127 7.49 4.17 -13.01
N GLU A 128 7.05 4.06 -14.26
CA GLU A 128 7.81 3.35 -15.31
C GLU A 128 8.91 4.25 -15.84
N ILE A 129 10.17 3.79 -15.74
CA ILE A 129 11.30 4.56 -16.24
C ILE A 129 11.55 4.17 -17.70
N GLU A 130 11.37 5.15 -18.60
CA GLU A 130 11.64 4.96 -20.03
C GLU A 130 13.14 4.74 -20.26
N THR A 131 13.49 3.54 -20.71
CA THR A 131 14.91 3.13 -20.90
C THR A 131 15.22 2.59 -22.30
N GLY A 132 14.24 2.61 -23.21
CA GLY A 132 14.35 1.98 -24.54
C GLY A 132 14.00 0.49 -24.52
N VAL A 133 14.59 -0.31 -25.42
CA VAL A 133 14.26 -1.75 -25.55
C VAL A 133 14.80 -2.58 -24.37
N HIS A 134 15.95 -2.19 -23.82
CA HIS A 134 16.59 -2.83 -22.66
C HIS A 134 17.01 -1.78 -21.64
N SER A 135 16.66 -1.97 -20.37
CA SER A 135 17.22 -1.16 -19.30
C SER A 135 18.72 -1.43 -19.11
N ASP A 136 19.51 -0.35 -19.02
CA ASP A 136 20.91 -0.38 -18.58
C ASP A 136 20.98 -0.04 -17.07
N TYR A 137 21.97 -0.57 -16.36
CA TYR A 137 22.24 -0.27 -14.95
C TYR A 137 22.44 1.24 -14.71
N LYS A 138 22.88 1.99 -15.73
CA LYS A 138 23.08 3.44 -15.63
C LYS A 138 21.77 4.20 -15.39
N HIS A 139 20.66 3.77 -15.99
CA HIS A 139 19.37 4.42 -15.77
C HIS A 139 18.91 4.25 -14.32
N VAL A 140 19.17 3.08 -13.73
CA VAL A 140 18.88 2.81 -12.31
C VAL A 140 19.73 3.69 -11.40
N LEU A 141 21.02 3.87 -11.72
CA LEU A 141 21.90 4.73 -10.92
C LEU A 141 21.52 6.20 -11.03
N LEU A 142 21.11 6.66 -12.22
CA LEU A 142 20.63 8.03 -12.42
C LEU A 142 19.35 8.30 -11.63
N ASP A 143 18.34 7.43 -11.75
CA ASP A 143 17.09 7.53 -10.98
C ASP A 143 17.34 7.50 -9.46
N LEU A 144 18.29 6.67 -9.00
CA LEU A 144 18.68 6.62 -7.60
C LEU A 144 19.35 7.92 -7.15
N GLU A 145 20.26 8.48 -7.94
CA GLU A 145 20.91 9.76 -7.63
C GLU A 145 19.88 10.90 -7.58
N GLU A 146 18.99 11.00 -8.57
CA GLU A 146 17.90 11.98 -8.62
C GLU A 146 16.94 11.83 -7.43
N SER A 147 16.57 10.60 -7.08
CA SER A 147 15.70 10.32 -5.93
C SER A 147 16.35 10.72 -4.61
N LEU A 148 17.66 10.48 -4.45
CA LEU A 148 18.40 10.90 -3.26
C LEU A 148 18.48 12.42 -3.13
N GLU A 149 18.54 13.17 -4.25
CA GLU A 149 18.47 14.63 -4.24
C GLU A 149 17.09 15.16 -3.79
N LEU A 150 16.04 14.35 -3.92
CA LEU A 150 14.69 14.62 -3.43
C LEU A 150 14.44 14.13 -1.99
N ASP A 151 15.50 13.75 -1.26
CA ASP A 151 15.44 13.15 0.09
C ASP A 151 14.67 11.81 0.17
N TYR A 152 14.45 11.14 -0.97
CA TYR A 152 13.82 9.83 -0.98
C TYR A 152 14.76 8.78 -0.41
N LYS A 153 14.24 7.94 0.50
CA LYS A 153 15.04 6.90 1.16
C LYS A 153 14.86 5.57 0.45
N PRO A 154 15.88 5.00 -0.21
CA PRO A 154 15.74 3.69 -0.82
C PRO A 154 15.56 2.62 0.26
N VAL A 155 14.52 1.79 0.13
CA VAL A 155 14.15 0.77 1.13
C VAL A 155 14.35 -0.66 0.63
N LEU A 156 14.14 -0.91 -0.67
CA LEU A 156 14.23 -2.26 -1.25
C LEU A 156 14.50 -2.17 -2.76
N GLY A 157 15.42 -2.99 -3.25
CA GLY A 157 15.51 -3.35 -4.67
C GLY A 157 15.00 -4.78 -4.88
N LEU A 158 14.02 -4.96 -5.75
CA LEU A 158 13.43 -6.27 -6.04
C LEU A 158 13.62 -6.64 -7.51
N PHE A 159 14.33 -7.73 -7.77
CA PHE A 159 14.38 -8.33 -9.09
C PHE A 159 13.27 -9.35 -9.25
N LEU A 160 12.32 -9.08 -10.14
CA LEU A 160 11.34 -10.05 -10.60
C LEU A 160 11.95 -10.85 -11.75
N ASN A 161 12.10 -12.15 -11.55
CA ASN A 161 12.76 -13.07 -12.47
C ASN A 161 11.74 -13.95 -13.18
N TYR A 162 11.60 -13.77 -14.50
CA TYR A 162 10.84 -14.68 -15.34
C TYR A 162 11.77 -15.63 -16.09
N SER A 163 11.78 -16.89 -15.66
CA SER A 163 12.49 -18.00 -16.33
C SER A 163 14.00 -17.75 -16.58
N LEU A 164 14.67 -16.92 -15.78
CA LEU A 164 16.08 -16.51 -15.93
C LEU A 164 16.41 -15.78 -17.24
N LYS A 165 15.40 -15.38 -18.00
CA LYS A 165 15.55 -14.75 -19.32
C LYS A 165 15.19 -13.28 -19.31
N GLU A 166 14.17 -12.92 -18.53
CA GLU A 166 13.65 -11.57 -18.44
C GLU A 166 13.63 -11.16 -16.98
N TYR A 167 14.26 -10.03 -16.70
CA TYR A 167 14.29 -9.49 -15.35
C TYR A 167 13.72 -8.08 -15.37
N THR A 168 12.79 -7.87 -14.45
CA THR A 168 12.27 -6.55 -14.12
C THR A 168 12.84 -6.15 -12.77
N PHE A 169 13.34 -4.92 -12.65
CA PHE A 169 13.84 -4.40 -11.39
C PHE A 169 12.89 -3.31 -10.88
N ILE A 170 12.50 -3.44 -9.61
CA ILE A 170 11.72 -2.44 -8.89
C ILE A 170 12.63 -1.86 -7.81
N LEU A 171 12.85 -0.56 -7.84
CA LEU A 171 13.52 0.16 -6.77
C LEU A 171 12.49 0.95 -5.97
N VAL A 172 12.29 0.53 -4.73
CA VAL A 172 11.30 1.11 -3.82
C VAL A 172 11.98 2.14 -2.94
N TYR A 173 11.38 3.32 -2.89
CA TYR A 173 11.75 4.42 -2.02
C TYR A 173 10.68 4.68 -0.97
N GLN A 174 11.04 5.42 0.07
CA GLN A 174 10.11 5.95 1.06
C GLN A 174 10.14 7.48 1.00
N ASP A 175 8.96 8.07 0.81
CA ASP A 175 8.67 9.50 0.90
C ASP A 175 7.45 9.71 1.83
N GLY A 176 7.73 9.87 3.13
CA GLY A 176 6.68 9.93 4.15
C GLY A 176 5.86 8.63 4.20
N THR A 177 4.59 8.73 3.81
CA THR A 177 3.62 7.61 3.74
C THR A 177 3.46 7.00 2.35
N GLU A 178 4.07 7.63 1.35
CA GLU A 178 4.10 7.15 -0.02
C GLU A 178 5.38 6.36 -0.26
N TYR A 179 5.28 5.35 -1.11
CA TYR A 179 6.39 4.50 -1.51
C TYR A 179 6.53 4.53 -3.02
N PRO A 180 7.25 5.53 -3.58
CA PRO A 180 7.57 5.56 -5.00
C PRO A 180 8.36 4.32 -5.39
N CYS A 181 7.98 3.70 -6.51
CA CYS A 181 8.56 2.49 -7.06
C CYS A 181 9.01 2.76 -8.49
N SER A 182 10.31 3.00 -8.68
CA SER A 182 10.90 3.14 -10.01
C SER A 182 11.05 1.76 -10.65
N CYS A 183 10.46 1.59 -11.82
CA CYS A 183 10.33 0.29 -12.48
C CYS A 183 11.11 0.26 -13.79
N PHE A 184 11.97 -0.74 -13.91
CA PHE A 184 12.92 -0.90 -15.01
C PHE A 184 12.77 -2.31 -15.60
N TYR A 185 12.78 -2.44 -16.92
CA TYR A 185 12.40 -3.67 -17.62
C TYR A 185 13.52 -4.25 -18.48
N ASN A 186 13.41 -5.53 -18.80
CA ASN A 186 14.21 -6.21 -19.82
C ASN A 186 15.73 -6.19 -19.56
N PHE A 187 16.14 -6.34 -18.30
CA PHE A 187 17.57 -6.55 -18.02
C PHE A 187 18.01 -7.93 -18.47
N ASP A 188 19.21 -8.00 -19.04
CA ASP A 188 19.95 -9.25 -19.17
C ASP A 188 20.71 -9.60 -17.88
N ALA A 189 21.15 -10.86 -17.78
CA ALA A 189 21.84 -11.37 -16.59
C ALA A 189 23.16 -10.66 -16.27
N GLU A 190 23.90 -10.20 -17.28
CA GLU A 190 25.18 -9.50 -17.07
C GLU A 190 24.95 -8.10 -16.54
N THR A 191 23.95 -7.38 -17.08
CA THR A 191 23.56 -6.06 -16.61
C THR A 191 23.10 -6.10 -15.14
N ILE A 192 22.34 -7.12 -14.74
CA ILE A 192 21.94 -7.33 -13.33
C ILE A 192 23.15 -7.56 -12.44
N ARG A 193 24.11 -8.39 -12.90
CA ARG A 193 25.33 -8.68 -12.15
C ARG A 193 26.11 -7.40 -11.86
N VAL A 194 26.25 -6.54 -12.86
CA VAL A 194 26.90 -5.23 -12.71
C VAL A 194 26.09 -4.33 -11.78
N LEU A 195 24.78 -4.24 -11.97
CA LEU A 195 23.89 -3.41 -11.17
C LEU A 195 23.97 -3.76 -9.68
N ARG A 196 23.93 -5.05 -9.31
CA ARG A 196 24.08 -5.49 -7.91
C ARG A 196 25.38 -5.01 -7.27
N VAL A 197 26.50 -5.10 -7.99
CA VAL A 197 27.80 -4.64 -7.46
C VAL A 197 27.79 -3.13 -7.24
N LYS A 198 27.14 -2.37 -8.11
CA LYS A 198 27.03 -0.91 -7.97
C LYS A 198 26.11 -0.52 -6.82
N LEU A 199 24.94 -1.15 -6.70
CA LEU A 199 23.95 -0.87 -5.66
C LEU A 199 24.43 -1.24 -4.24
N LYS A 200 25.36 -2.19 -4.09
CA LYS A 200 25.98 -2.52 -2.78
C LYS A 200 26.55 -1.29 -2.06
N LYS A 201 26.98 -0.27 -2.81
CA LYS A 201 27.54 0.96 -2.24
C LYS A 201 26.51 1.82 -1.49
N TYR A 202 25.23 1.65 -1.81
CA TYR A 202 24.14 2.43 -1.23
C TYR A 202 23.46 1.70 -0.06
N ASN A 203 23.96 0.52 0.33
CA ASN A 203 23.42 -0.28 1.43
C ASN A 203 21.91 -0.58 1.31
N ILE A 204 21.42 -0.70 0.07
CA ILE A 204 20.02 -1.03 -0.22
C ILE A 204 19.85 -2.55 -0.15
N PRO A 205 18.87 -3.08 0.60
CA PRO A 205 18.51 -4.49 0.54
C PRO A 205 18.08 -4.86 -0.88
N ILE A 206 18.64 -5.93 -1.44
CA ILE A 206 18.30 -6.39 -2.78
C ILE A 206 17.88 -7.85 -2.71
N ASP A 207 16.72 -8.16 -3.28
CA ASP A 207 16.20 -9.51 -3.33
C ASP A 207 15.85 -9.98 -4.76
N ASN A 208 15.58 -11.27 -4.89
CA ASN A 208 15.10 -11.92 -6.09
C ASN A 208 13.77 -12.60 -5.82
N TYR A 209 12.86 -12.49 -6.77
CA TYR A 209 11.56 -13.13 -6.68
C TYR A 209 11.16 -13.73 -8.03
N ASP A 210 10.94 -15.03 -8.04
CA ASP A 210 10.55 -15.75 -9.25
C ASP A 210 9.07 -15.51 -9.55
N ILE A 211 8.80 -15.09 -10.79
CA ILE A 211 7.43 -14.84 -11.28
C ILE A 211 7.05 -15.87 -12.34
N ASP A 212 5.76 -16.19 -12.41
CA ASP A 212 5.22 -17.21 -13.31
C ASP A 212 4.83 -16.67 -14.69
N SER A 213 4.86 -15.35 -14.87
CA SER A 213 4.44 -14.65 -16.08
C SER A 213 5.27 -13.38 -16.29
N PRO A 214 5.65 -13.05 -17.54
CA PRO A 214 6.47 -11.88 -17.83
C PRO A 214 5.65 -10.59 -17.68
N ILE A 215 6.20 -9.59 -16.99
CA ILE A 215 5.52 -8.29 -16.77
C ILE A 215 5.17 -7.61 -18.10
N GLU A 216 6.05 -7.72 -19.10
CA GLU A 216 5.85 -7.13 -20.43
C GLU A 216 4.59 -7.61 -21.13
N SER A 217 4.13 -8.82 -20.83
CA SER A 217 2.93 -9.39 -21.44
C SER A 217 1.61 -8.86 -20.85
N SER A 218 1.68 -8.15 -19.72
CA SER A 218 0.50 -7.61 -19.06
C SER A 218 -0.05 -6.39 -19.79
N THR A 219 -1.37 -6.34 -19.98
CA THR A 219 -2.08 -5.14 -20.46
C THR A 219 -2.06 -3.99 -19.46
N ASN A 220 -1.84 -4.30 -18.18
CA ASN A 220 -1.64 -3.33 -17.11
C ASN A 220 -0.38 -3.68 -16.32
N LYS A 221 0.76 -3.12 -16.74
CA LYS A 221 2.07 -3.40 -16.14
C LYS A 221 2.14 -2.95 -14.69
N GLN A 222 1.66 -1.74 -14.37
CA GLN A 222 1.60 -1.23 -13.00
C GLN A 222 0.84 -2.16 -12.06
N GLN A 223 -0.33 -2.67 -12.49
CA GLN A 223 -1.10 -3.63 -11.67
C GLN A 223 -0.37 -4.97 -11.51
N ALA A 224 0.33 -5.45 -12.55
CA ALA A 224 1.12 -6.67 -12.45
C ALA A 224 2.28 -6.50 -11.45
N LEU A 225 3.02 -5.39 -11.53
CA LEU A 225 4.09 -5.05 -10.60
C LEU A 225 3.60 -4.95 -9.16
N TYR A 226 2.48 -4.25 -8.96
CA TYR A 226 1.80 -4.15 -7.66
C TYR A 226 1.50 -5.55 -7.10
N ASN A 227 0.84 -6.41 -7.87
CA ASN A 227 0.46 -7.74 -7.41
C ASN A 227 1.69 -8.58 -7.02
N TRP A 228 2.77 -8.50 -7.81
CA TRP A 228 4.00 -9.23 -7.51
C TRP A 228 4.74 -8.70 -6.29
N LEU A 229 4.81 -7.38 -6.12
CA LEU A 229 5.39 -6.75 -4.93
C LEU A 229 4.59 -7.16 -3.68
N ILE A 230 3.26 -7.09 -3.72
CA ILE A 230 2.42 -7.49 -2.59
C ILE A 230 2.60 -8.97 -2.25
N LYS A 231 2.65 -9.85 -3.27
CA LYS A 231 2.88 -11.28 -3.04
C LYS A 231 4.25 -11.55 -2.39
N TYR A 232 5.30 -10.88 -2.85
CA TYR A 232 6.62 -10.93 -2.23
C TYR A 232 6.56 -10.51 -0.76
N LEU A 233 5.95 -9.35 -0.46
CA LEU A 233 5.85 -8.82 0.90
C LEU A 233 5.01 -9.72 1.82
N ASP A 234 3.97 -10.37 1.29
CA ASP A 234 3.18 -11.36 2.01
C ASP A 234 4.02 -12.57 2.44
N GLU A 235 4.87 -13.09 1.54
CA GLU A 235 5.75 -14.22 1.84
C GLU A 235 6.87 -13.87 2.84
N GLN A 236 7.40 -12.65 2.79
CA GLN A 236 8.39 -12.18 3.78
C GLN A 236 7.80 -11.95 5.18
N SER A 237 6.47 -11.77 5.28
CA SER A 237 5.77 -11.51 6.54
C SER A 237 5.29 -12.79 7.25
N MET A 238 5.43 -13.96 6.62
CA MET A 238 5.13 -15.29 7.19
C MET A 238 6.32 -15.83 7.99
#